data_AF-A0A6F8XYW1-F1
#
_entry.id   AF-A0A6F8XYW1-F1
#
_cell.length_a   1.000
_cell.length_b   1.000
_cell.length_c   1.000
_cell.angle_alpha   90.00
_cell.angle_beta   90.00
_cell.angle_gamma   90.00
#
_symmetry.space_group_name_H-M   'P 1'
#
loop_
_entity.id
_entity.type
_entity.pdbx_description
1 polymer ?
#
loop_
_entity_poly.entity_id
_entity_poly.type
_entity_poly.pdbx_seq_one_letter_code
_entity_poly.pdbx_strand_id
1 'polypeptide(L)'
;MIARPLRYPRGWPHRCQPGEKPQEKGIDAALVADFVQLAWEDQYDVGVLMSTDTDLKPALEKVAARAGKRVEVAAWRGEGRYNQRLSIDSARLWCHWLDRKVYEQVSDTTNYSRP
;
A
#
# COMPACT_ATOMS: atom_id res chain seq x y z
N MET A 1 11.60 -10.85 -3.95
CA MET A 1 10.57 -9.87 -4.32
C MET A 1 10.04 -10.20 -5.71
N ILE A 2 8.79 -10.66 -5.82
CA ILE A 2 8.13 -10.90 -7.11
C ILE A 2 7.36 -9.63 -7.45
N ALA A 3 7.91 -8.77 -8.30
CA ALA A 3 7.19 -7.62 -8.82
C ALA A 3 6.30 -8.08 -10.00
N ARG A 4 4.98 -7.90 -9.89
CA ARG A 4 4.07 -8.06 -11.02
C ARG A 4 3.74 -6.66 -11.56
N PRO A 5 4.44 -6.18 -12.59
CA PRO A 5 4.26 -4.82 -13.08
C PRO A 5 2.83 -4.59 -13.57
N LEU A 6 2.33 -3.37 -13.37
CA LEU A 6 1.09 -2.88 -13.93
C LEU A 6 1.07 -3.15 -15.45
N ARG A 7 0.10 -3.95 -15.91
CA ARG A 7 -0.04 -4.27 -17.34
C ARG A 7 -1.10 -3.37 -17.95
N TYR A 8 -0.67 -2.53 -18.89
CA TYR A 8 -1.58 -1.78 -19.73
C TYR A 8 -2.08 -2.63 -20.90
N PRO A 9 -3.38 -2.53 -21.25
CA PRO A 9 -3.89 -3.12 -22.48
C PRO A 9 -3.17 -2.54 -23.70
N ARG A 10 -3.07 -3.32 -24.79
CA ARG A 10 -2.48 -2.81 -26.03
C ARG A 10 -3.27 -1.60 -26.52
N GLY A 11 -2.58 -0.50 -26.75
CA GLY A 11 -3.19 0.73 -27.26
C GLY A 11 -3.80 1.65 -26.20
N TRP A 12 -3.64 1.38 -24.90
CA TRP A 12 -4.06 2.31 -23.85
C TRP A 12 -3.43 3.71 -24.01
N PRO A 13 -4.14 4.82 -23.74
CA PRO A 13 -5.57 4.91 -23.40
C PRO A 13 -6.50 5.07 -24.61
N HIS A 14 -5.96 5.30 -25.82
CA HIS A 14 -6.74 5.81 -26.96
C HIS A 14 -7.17 4.73 -27.97
N ARG A 15 -6.58 3.53 -27.93
CA ARG A 15 -6.75 2.42 -28.89
C ARG A 15 -6.98 1.06 -28.22
N CYS A 16 -7.22 1.02 -26.91
CA CYS A 16 -7.59 -0.21 -26.19
C CYS A 16 -9.05 -0.58 -26.48
N GLN A 17 -9.38 -1.89 -26.41
CA GLN A 17 -10.76 -2.32 -26.61
C GLN A 17 -11.68 -1.75 -25.52
N PRO A 18 -12.93 -1.38 -25.84
CA PRO A 18 -13.89 -0.92 -24.83
C PRO A 18 -14.03 -1.96 -23.70
N GLY A 19 -13.67 -1.58 -22.48
CA GLY A 19 -13.73 -2.43 -21.29
C GLY A 19 -12.40 -3.06 -20.85
N GLU A 20 -11.34 -2.98 -21.66
CA GLU A 20 -10.00 -3.36 -21.20
C GLU A 20 -9.45 -2.29 -20.25
N LYS A 21 -9.10 -2.71 -19.03
CA LYS A 21 -8.52 -1.85 -17.99
C LYS A 21 -7.09 -2.28 -17.67
N PRO A 22 -6.20 -1.36 -17.26
CA PRO A 22 -4.93 -1.71 -16.67
C PRO A 22 -5.12 -2.75 -15.56
N GLN A 23 -4.36 -3.84 -15.61
CA GLN A 23 -4.39 -4.87 -14.57
C GLN A 23 -3.13 -4.77 -13.72
N GLU A 24 -3.33 -4.44 -12.46
CA GLU A 24 -2.38 -4.67 -11.38
C GLU A 24 -2.87 -5.93 -10.66
N LYS A 25 -2.27 -7.08 -10.92
CA LYS A 25 -2.72 -8.36 -10.33
C LYS A 25 -1.63 -8.94 -9.44
N GLY A 26 -1.83 -8.84 -8.13
CA GLY A 26 -1.11 -9.65 -7.13
C GLY A 26 0.04 -8.94 -6.41
N ILE A 27 0.22 -7.63 -6.57
CA ILE A 27 1.13 -6.86 -5.71
C ILE A 27 0.61 -6.86 -4.26
N ASP A 28 -0.70 -6.66 -4.07
CA ASP A 28 -1.31 -6.65 -2.73
C ASP A 28 -1.16 -8.00 -2.03
N ALA A 29 -1.31 -9.11 -2.77
CA ALA A 29 -1.12 -10.45 -2.25
C ALA A 29 0.34 -10.72 -1.84
N ALA A 30 1.32 -10.25 -2.63
CA ALA A 30 2.73 -10.36 -2.29
C ALA A 30 3.08 -9.50 -1.07
N LEU A 31 2.54 -8.28 -1.00
CA LEU A 31 2.72 -7.38 0.14
C LEU A 31 2.17 -7.99 1.44
N VAL A 32 0.96 -8.55 1.40
CA VAL A 32 0.36 -9.26 2.55
C VAL A 32 1.23 -10.43 3.00
N ALA A 33 1.70 -11.25 2.04
CA ALA A 33 2.52 -12.41 2.34
C ALA A 33 3.85 -12.00 3.00
N ASP A 34 4.57 -11.05 2.38
CA ASP A 34 5.86 -10.56 2.89
C ASP A 34 5.68 -9.89 4.26
N PHE A 35 4.64 -9.06 4.44
CA PHE A 35 4.37 -8.39 5.71
C PHE A 35 4.19 -9.39 6.86
N VAL A 36 3.38 -10.44 6.65
CA VAL A 36 3.15 -11.47 7.67
C VAL A 36 4.39 -12.34 7.86
N GLN A 37 5.03 -12.78 6.78
CA GLN A 37 6.21 -13.65 6.84
C GLN A 37 7.34 -13.00 7.63
N LEU A 38 7.69 -11.76 7.30
CA LEU A 38 8.77 -11.03 7.95
C LEU A 38 8.49 -10.77 9.45
N ALA A 39 7.23 -10.60 9.85
CA ALA A 39 6.85 -10.53 11.27
C ALA A 39 7.09 -11.87 12.00
N TRP A 40 6.81 -12.99 11.33
CA TRP A 40 6.99 -14.34 11.88
C TRP A 40 8.46 -14.74 11.98
N GLU A 41 9.25 -14.34 10.99
CA GLU A 41 10.71 -14.50 10.94
C GLU A 41 11.46 -13.48 11.80
N ASP A 42 10.73 -12.67 12.58
CA ASP A 42 11.28 -11.69 13.50
C ASP A 42 12.15 -10.61 12.84
N GLN A 43 11.93 -10.34 11.55
CA GLN A 43 12.72 -9.41 10.73
C GLN A 43 12.38 -7.93 10.98
N TYR A 44 11.30 -7.65 11.71
CA TYR A 44 10.97 -6.31 12.18
C TYR A 44 10.17 -6.39 13.47
N ASP A 45 10.24 -5.35 14.31
CA ASP A 45 9.39 -5.18 15.49
C ASP A 45 8.16 -4.33 15.23
N VAL A 46 8.30 -3.33 14.34
CA VAL A 46 7.23 -2.42 13.94
C VAL A 46 7.02 -2.51 12.44
N GLY A 47 5.84 -2.96 12.03
CA GLY A 47 5.40 -2.98 10.63
C GLY A 47 4.56 -1.75 10.32
N VAL A 48 5.01 -0.90 9.40
CA VAL A 48 4.26 0.28 8.93
C VAL A 48 3.70 0.01 7.54
N LEU A 49 2.37 0.02 7.40
CA LEU A 49 1.71 -0.21 6.11
C LEU A 49 1.10 1.09 5.57
N MET A 50 1.60 1.54 4.41
CA MET A 50 1.07 2.71 3.71
C MET A 50 0.08 2.28 2.63
N SER A 51 -1.21 2.25 2.96
CA SER A 51 -2.28 1.93 2.00
C SER A 51 -3.65 2.36 2.54
N THR A 52 -4.63 2.48 1.65
CA THR A 52 -6.06 2.62 1.97
C THR A 52 -6.88 1.40 1.55
N ASP A 53 -6.23 0.35 1.05
CA ASP A 53 -6.88 -0.87 0.57
C ASP A 53 -7.33 -1.77 1.75
N THR A 54 -8.64 -1.95 1.87
CA THR A 54 -9.25 -2.73 2.94
C THR A 54 -8.92 -4.21 2.89
N ASP A 55 -8.49 -4.72 1.75
CA ASP A 55 -8.09 -6.13 1.58
C ASP A 55 -6.80 -6.47 2.35
N LEU A 56 -6.05 -5.45 2.80
CA LEU A 56 -4.83 -5.60 3.61
C LEU A 56 -5.11 -5.73 5.12
N LYS A 57 -6.35 -5.46 5.57
CA LYS A 57 -6.71 -5.55 7.00
C LYS A 57 -6.43 -6.92 7.64
N PRO A 58 -6.69 -8.07 6.99
CA PRO A 58 -6.37 -9.36 7.56
C PRO A 58 -4.88 -9.55 7.85
N ALA A 59 -3.97 -8.91 7.10
CA ALA A 59 -2.54 -8.93 7.37
C ALA A 59 -2.23 -8.14 8.65
N LEU A 60 -2.81 -6.94 8.79
CA LEU A 60 -2.66 -6.10 9.98
C LEU A 60 -3.16 -6.82 11.24
N GLU A 61 -4.30 -7.50 11.16
CA GLU A 61 -4.85 -8.29 12.27
C GLU A 61 -3.93 -9.44 12.68
N LYS A 62 -3.43 -10.21 11.71
CA LYS A 62 -2.52 -11.33 11.97
C LYS A 62 -1.23 -10.89 12.65
N VAL A 63 -0.62 -9.79 12.19
CA VAL A 63 0.62 -9.29 12.79
C VAL A 63 0.36 -8.63 14.13
N ALA A 64 -0.74 -7.88 14.30
CA ALA A 64 -1.07 -7.25 15.57
C ALA A 64 -1.37 -8.26 16.69
N ALA A 65 -1.85 -9.46 16.35
CA ALA A 65 -2.06 -10.55 17.29
C ALA A 65 -0.76 -11.23 17.76
N ARG A 66 0.36 -10.98 17.07
CA ARG A 66 1.66 -11.58 17.43
C ARG A 66 2.31 -10.79 18.56
N ALA A 67 2.62 -11.50 19.66
CA ALA A 67 3.32 -10.90 20.79
C ALA A 67 4.68 -10.32 20.36
N GLY A 68 5.00 -9.13 20.88
CA GLY A 68 6.24 -8.42 20.55
C GLY A 68 6.22 -7.67 19.22
N LYS A 69 5.12 -7.71 18.46
CA LYS A 69 4.98 -6.94 17.21
C LYS A 69 4.02 -5.78 17.37
N ARG A 70 4.37 -4.66 16.73
CA ARG A 70 3.55 -3.46 16.63
C ARG A 70 3.19 -3.22 15.17
N VAL A 71 1.94 -2.86 14.94
CA VAL A 71 1.43 -2.52 13.61
C VAL A 71 1.05 -1.04 13.60
N GLU A 72 1.49 -0.35 12.56
CA GLU A 72 1.16 1.04 12.29
C GLU A 72 0.73 1.19 10.84
N VAL A 73 0.04 2.27 10.55
CA VAL A 73 -0.42 2.59 9.20
C VAL A 73 0.10 3.96 8.79
N ALA A 74 0.21 4.20 7.50
CA ALA A 74 0.46 5.52 6.95
C ALA A 74 -0.59 5.84 5.88
N ALA A 75 -1.05 7.08 5.83
CA ALA A 75 -2.08 7.50 4.90
C ALA A 75 -1.94 8.97 4.54
N TRP A 76 -2.47 9.34 3.37
CA TRP A 76 -2.51 10.72 2.94
C TRP A 76 -3.58 11.50 3.68
N ARG A 77 -3.21 12.70 4.14
CA ARG A 77 -4.11 13.71 4.68
C ARG A 77 -4.52 14.64 3.54
N GLY A 78 -5.75 14.51 3.09
CA GLY A 78 -6.38 15.42 2.14
C GLY A 78 -6.83 16.71 2.82
N GLU A 79 -6.52 17.85 2.21
CA GLU A 79 -7.12 19.12 2.58
C GLU A 79 -8.59 19.15 2.11
N GLY A 80 -9.51 19.44 3.04
CA GLY A 80 -10.94 19.54 2.72
C GLY A 80 -11.64 18.24 2.31
N ARG A 81 -11.01 17.07 2.50
CA ARG A 81 -11.59 15.75 2.20
C ARG A 81 -11.58 14.83 3.41
N TYR A 82 -12.40 13.79 3.36
CA TYR A 82 -12.37 12.73 4.36
C TYR A 82 -11.06 11.95 4.25
N ASN A 83 -10.33 11.87 5.36
CA ASN A 83 -9.04 11.19 5.44
C ASN A 83 -9.25 9.70 5.73
N GLN A 84 -9.08 8.87 4.72
CA GLN A 84 -9.17 7.42 4.86
C GLN A 84 -7.83 6.86 5.37
N ARG A 85 -7.90 5.92 6.31
CA ARG A 85 -6.77 5.11 6.77
C ARG A 85 -7.24 3.69 7.02
N LEU A 86 -6.31 2.75 7.03
CA LEU A 86 -6.60 1.42 7.52
C LEU A 86 -6.75 1.42 9.04
N SER A 87 -7.74 0.65 9.49
CA SER A 87 -8.00 0.35 10.89
C SER A 87 -8.50 -1.08 10.99
N ILE A 88 -8.23 -1.69 12.13
CA ILE A 88 -8.68 -3.03 12.49
C ILE A 88 -9.39 -2.95 13.84
N ASP A 89 -10.28 -3.90 14.11
CA ASP A 89 -11.10 -3.87 15.33
C ASP A 89 -10.31 -4.36 16.55
N SER A 90 -9.29 -5.20 16.32
CA SER A 90 -8.51 -5.83 17.38
C SER A 90 -7.49 -4.91 18.07
N ALA A 91 -7.14 -3.78 17.48
CA ALA A 91 -6.15 -2.85 18.04
C ALA A 91 -6.27 -1.42 17.51
N ARG A 92 -5.89 -0.44 18.35
CA ARG A 92 -5.78 0.96 17.95
C ARG A 92 -4.44 1.21 17.25
N LEU A 93 -4.46 1.26 15.92
CA LEU A 93 -3.26 1.52 15.11
C LEU A 93 -2.86 2.99 15.12
N TRP A 94 -1.57 3.26 15.33
CA TRP A 94 -0.97 4.57 15.07
C TRP A 94 -1.00 4.87 13.57
N CYS A 95 -1.32 6.10 13.20
CA CYS A 95 -1.39 6.52 11.81
C CYS A 95 -0.41 7.67 11.53
N HIS A 96 0.56 7.41 10.66
CA HIS A 96 1.43 8.44 10.10
C HIS A 96 0.68 9.17 8.98
N TRP A 97 0.29 10.40 9.25
CA TRP A 97 -0.38 11.24 8.26
C TRP A 97 0.66 11.95 7.41
N LEU A 98 0.62 11.70 6.11
CA LEU A 98 1.48 12.35 5.12
C LEU A 98 0.66 13.42 4.41
N ASP A 99 1.25 14.57 4.15
CA ASP A 99 0.59 15.67 3.45
C ASP A 99 1.32 16.04 2.15
N ARG A 100 0.78 17.04 1.45
CA ARG A 100 1.35 17.55 0.22
C ARG A 100 2.80 18.00 0.38
N LYS A 101 3.16 18.61 1.52
CA LYS A 101 4.51 19.10 1.77
C LYS A 101 5.50 17.94 1.84
N VAL A 102 5.11 16.82 2.45
CA VAL A 102 5.93 15.60 2.47
C VAL A 102 6.07 15.03 1.06
N TYR A 103 4.97 14.94 0.30
CA TYR A 103 5.01 14.47 -1.09
C TYR A 103 5.99 15.28 -1.95
N GLU A 104 5.94 16.61 -1.86
CA GLU A 104 6.80 17.51 -2.64
C GLU A 104 8.29 17.38 -2.31
N GLN A 105 8.65 16.88 -1.12
CA GLN A 105 10.05 16.64 -0.75
C GLN A 105 10.64 15.37 -1.38
N VAL A 106 9.78 14.39 -1.69
CA VAL A 106 10.19 13.07 -2.21
C VAL A 106 9.73 12.83 -3.64
N SER A 107 9.03 13.80 -4.25
CA SER A 107 8.50 13.66 -5.60
C SER A 107 9.64 13.57 -6.60
N ASP A 108 9.61 12.51 -7.39
CA ASP A 108 10.53 12.34 -8.49
C ASP A 108 9.97 13.03 -9.74
N THR A 109 10.72 14.01 -10.26
CA THR A 109 10.37 14.74 -11.48
C THR A 109 10.78 14.00 -12.75
N THR A 110 11.42 12.84 -12.63
CA THR A 110 11.87 12.04 -13.77
C THR A 110 10.69 11.61 -14.63
N ASN A 111 10.75 11.93 -15.91
CA ASN A 111 9.74 11.52 -16.86
C ASN A 111 10.07 10.14 -17.45
N TYR A 112 9.56 9.10 -16.81
CA TYR A 112 9.72 7.69 -17.23
C TYR A 112 9.06 7.32 -18.57
N SER A 113 8.37 8.26 -19.23
CA SER A 113 7.86 8.05 -20.59
C SER A 113 8.90 8.33 -21.69
N ARG A 114 10.06 8.90 -21.34
CA ARG A 114 11.16 9.15 -22.26
C ARG A 114 12.31 8.19 -21.95
N PRO A 115 12.91 7.55 -22.97
CA PRO A 115 14.03 6.62 -22.79
C PRO A 115 15.28 7.33 -22.27
#